data_AF-A0A533RHS3-F1
#
_entry.id   AF-A0A533RHS3-F1
#
_cell.length_a   1.000
_cell.length_b   1.000
_cell.length_c   1.000
_cell.angle_alpha   90.00
_cell.angle_beta   90.00
_cell.angle_gamma   90.00
#
_symmetry.space_group_name_H-M   'P 1'
#
loop_
_entity.id
_entity.type
_entity.pdbx_description
1 polymer ?
#
loop_
_entity_poly.entity_id
_entity_poly.type
_entity_poly.pdbx_seq_one_letter_code
_entity_poly.pdbx_strand_id
1 'polypeptide(L)'
;MGGDAAWRRRAGLSRDGRAPAGVHSGRVDAVVTFEPVRSKLVSEGAGVLFDSSRIPGEIVDILVVRDSVLRDRPGDVRALISGWEQAVQHLRRDPTDAARRMATREQMTPEEFAAAQELLEIPDAEGEDAFFDGEHPALLTTAESLQQVMLRQRLLDKHVDATLLLEGVAEVRSK
;
A
#
# COMPACT_ATOMS: atom_id res chain seq x y z
N MET A 1 -22.12 -24.07 13.51
CA MET A 1 -23.05 -23.40 12.58
C MET A 1 -22.25 -22.97 11.36
N GLY A 2 -22.21 -23.83 10.34
CA GLY A 2 -21.53 -23.54 9.08
C GLY A 2 -22.51 -22.83 8.14
N GLY A 3 -22.43 -21.51 8.08
CA GLY A 3 -23.09 -20.74 7.02
C GLY A 3 -22.24 -20.82 5.76
N ASP A 4 -22.80 -21.42 4.71
CA ASP A 4 -22.18 -21.48 3.39
C ASP A 4 -21.75 -20.09 2.93
N ALA A 5 -20.48 -19.94 2.58
CA ALA A 5 -19.84 -18.64 2.29
C ALA A 5 -20.19 -18.17 0.87
N ALA A 6 -21.49 -18.07 0.56
CA ALA A 6 -22.00 -17.65 -0.74
C ALA A 6 -21.47 -16.26 -1.15
N TRP A 7 -21.18 -15.37 -0.19
CA TRP A 7 -20.58 -14.06 -0.42
C TRP A 7 -19.17 -14.13 -1.01
N ARG A 8 -18.37 -15.19 -0.70
CA ARG A 8 -17.00 -15.34 -1.21
C ARG A 8 -16.95 -15.46 -2.75
N ARG A 9 -18.06 -15.90 -3.36
CA ARG A 9 -18.19 -16.01 -4.83
C ARG A 9 -18.61 -14.71 -5.51
N ARG A 10 -18.93 -13.64 -4.76
CA ARG A 10 -19.40 -12.34 -5.28
C ARG A 10 -18.65 -11.16 -4.66
N ALA A 11 -17.40 -11.36 -4.26
CA ALA A 11 -16.49 -10.30 -3.86
C ALA A 11 -15.65 -9.84 -5.05
N GLY A 12 -15.61 -8.54 -5.30
CA GLY A 12 -14.73 -7.92 -6.31
C GLY A 12 -13.46 -7.33 -5.69
N LEU A 13 -12.39 -7.24 -6.47
CA LEU A 13 -11.17 -6.48 -6.13
C LEU A 13 -11.01 -5.35 -7.14
N SER A 14 -10.83 -4.13 -6.66
CA SER A 14 -10.41 -3.00 -7.51
C SER A 14 -9.00 -3.21 -8.03
N ARG A 15 -8.76 -2.83 -9.29
CA ARG A 15 -7.43 -2.79 -9.90
C ARG A 15 -7.27 -1.45 -10.61
N ASP A 16 -6.07 -0.88 -10.54
CA ASP A 16 -5.68 0.30 -11.31
C ASP A 16 -6.63 1.51 -11.14
N GLY A 17 -7.10 1.76 -9.92
CA GLY A 17 -7.97 2.90 -9.61
C GLY A 17 -9.37 2.81 -10.22
N ARG A 18 -9.83 1.62 -10.63
CA ARG A 18 -11.16 1.40 -11.20
C ARG A 18 -12.00 0.42 -10.37
N ALA A 19 -13.25 0.80 -10.11
CA ALA A 19 -14.22 -0.09 -9.52
C ALA A 19 -14.35 -1.38 -10.35
N PRO A 20 -14.38 -2.57 -9.73
CA PRO A 20 -14.54 -3.81 -10.46
C PRO A 20 -15.86 -3.83 -11.23
N ALA A 21 -15.82 -4.48 -12.39
CA ALA A 21 -17.01 -4.68 -13.20
C ALA A 21 -18.08 -5.41 -12.38
N GLY A 22 -19.30 -4.88 -12.36
CA GLY A 22 -20.41 -5.52 -11.66
C GLY A 22 -20.91 -4.78 -10.42
N VAL A 23 -20.11 -3.89 -9.82
CA VAL A 23 -20.47 -3.14 -8.59
C VAL A 23 -21.78 -2.37 -8.79
N HIS A 24 -21.83 -1.49 -9.79
CA HIS A 24 -23.03 -0.68 -10.07
C HIS A 24 -24.21 -1.50 -10.64
N SER A 25 -23.96 -2.72 -11.13
CA SER A 25 -25.02 -3.61 -11.64
C SER A 25 -25.52 -4.62 -10.60
N GLY A 26 -25.07 -4.52 -9.34
CA GLY A 26 -25.47 -5.44 -8.27
C GLY A 26 -24.99 -6.87 -8.44
N ARG A 27 -23.95 -7.11 -9.26
CA ARG A 27 -23.40 -8.46 -9.51
C ARG A 27 -22.41 -8.90 -8.43
N VAL A 28 -21.90 -7.95 -7.65
CA VAL A 28 -21.04 -8.19 -6.48
C VAL A 28 -21.72 -7.63 -5.24
N ASP A 29 -21.61 -8.35 -4.12
CA ASP A 29 -22.22 -7.95 -2.84
C ASP A 29 -21.27 -7.06 -2.02
N ALA A 30 -19.96 -7.19 -2.24
CA ALA A 30 -18.91 -6.44 -1.55
C ALA A 30 -17.69 -6.28 -2.45
N VAL A 31 -16.88 -5.26 -2.18
CA VAL A 31 -15.65 -4.98 -2.90
C VAL A 31 -14.54 -4.60 -1.93
N VAL A 32 -13.34 -5.12 -2.18
CA VAL A 32 -12.10 -4.65 -1.56
C VAL A 32 -11.46 -3.63 -2.52
N THR A 33 -11.28 -2.40 -2.04
CA THR A 33 -10.82 -1.27 -2.86
C THR A 33 -10.08 -0.23 -2.02
N PHE A 34 -9.40 0.69 -2.71
CA PHE A 34 -8.69 1.84 -2.18
C PHE A 34 -9.14 3.12 -2.91
N GLU A 35 -8.59 4.28 -2.54
CA GLU A 35 -8.91 5.58 -3.17
C GLU A 35 -8.45 5.64 -4.64
N PRO A 36 -9.13 6.40 -5.52
CA PRO A 36 -10.36 7.18 -5.31
C PRO A 36 -11.65 6.35 -5.31
N VAL A 37 -11.55 5.07 -5.69
CA VAL A 37 -12.72 4.21 -5.90
C VAL A 37 -13.53 4.04 -4.62
N ARG A 38 -12.86 3.95 -3.46
CA ARG A 38 -13.51 3.89 -2.15
C ARG A 38 -14.43 5.09 -1.93
N SER A 39 -13.90 6.32 -2.00
CA SER A 39 -14.71 7.53 -1.77
C SER A 39 -15.85 7.66 -2.76
N LYS A 40 -15.62 7.30 -4.02
CA LYS A 40 -16.69 7.28 -5.04
C LYS A 40 -17.83 6.33 -4.67
N LEU A 41 -17.54 5.11 -4.25
CA LEU A 41 -18.59 4.15 -3.89
C LEU A 41 -19.34 4.59 -2.62
N VAL A 42 -18.64 5.17 -1.65
CA VAL A 42 -19.26 5.72 -0.44
C VAL A 42 -20.18 6.88 -0.77
N SER A 43 -19.80 7.78 -1.68
CA SER A 43 -20.65 8.90 -2.12
C SER A 43 -21.88 8.44 -2.92
N GLU A 44 -21.79 7.28 -3.57
CA GLU A 44 -22.91 6.59 -4.23
C GLU A 44 -23.79 5.78 -3.26
N GLY A 45 -23.48 5.78 -1.95
CA GLY A 45 -24.30 5.18 -0.90
C GLY A 45 -23.82 3.80 -0.42
N ALA A 46 -22.64 3.33 -0.82
CA ALA A 46 -22.07 2.10 -0.28
C ALA A 46 -21.64 2.27 1.18
N GLY A 47 -21.87 1.24 1.99
CA GLY A 47 -21.40 1.18 3.38
C GLY A 47 -19.99 0.60 3.51
N VAL A 48 -19.20 1.13 4.45
CA VAL A 48 -17.89 0.56 4.82
C VAL A 48 -18.08 -0.57 5.83
N LEU A 49 -17.82 -1.81 5.41
CA LEU A 49 -17.93 -2.99 6.29
C LEU A 49 -16.66 -3.18 7.15
N PHE A 50 -15.51 -2.90 6.55
CA PHE A 50 -14.18 -3.06 7.12
C PHE A 50 -13.20 -2.12 6.39
N ASP A 51 -12.18 -1.65 7.10
CA ASP A 51 -11.11 -0.81 6.57
C ASP A 51 -9.78 -1.16 7.26
N SER A 52 -8.66 -0.73 6.65
CA SER A 52 -7.31 -1.09 7.07
C SER A 52 -6.90 -0.49 8.43
N SER A 53 -7.60 0.52 8.96
CA SER A 53 -7.29 1.05 10.30
C SER A 53 -7.50 0.00 11.41
N ARG A 54 -8.25 -1.06 11.13
CA ARG A 54 -8.51 -2.18 12.05
C ARG A 54 -7.43 -3.27 12.02
N ILE A 55 -6.49 -3.19 11.09
CA ILE A 55 -5.35 -4.12 10.91
C ILE A 55 -4.04 -3.33 10.74
N PRO A 56 -3.64 -2.54 11.76
CA PRO A 56 -2.47 -1.68 11.65
C PRO A 56 -1.20 -2.51 11.37
N GLY A 57 -0.38 -2.02 10.43
CA GLY A 57 0.89 -2.65 10.04
C GLY A 57 0.75 -3.86 9.10
N GLU A 58 -0.47 -4.31 8.76
CA GLU A 58 -0.66 -5.46 7.85
C GLU A 58 -0.66 -5.09 6.36
N ILE A 59 -0.96 -3.84 6.02
CA ILE A 59 -0.90 -3.32 4.65
C ILE A 59 0.18 -2.25 4.59
N VAL A 60 1.27 -2.55 3.88
CA VAL A 60 2.43 -1.68 3.75
C VAL A 60 2.79 -1.55 2.27
N ASP A 61 2.83 -0.31 1.77
CA ASP A 61 3.34 -0.01 0.43
C ASP A 61 4.86 0.14 0.49
N ILE A 62 5.58 -0.62 -0.33
CA ILE A 62 7.04 -0.63 -0.36
C ILE A 62 7.59 -0.31 -1.75
N LEU A 63 8.72 0.38 -1.79
CA LEU A 63 9.53 0.54 -2.99
C LEU A 63 10.54 -0.62 -3.09
N VAL A 64 10.42 -1.43 -4.13
CA VAL A 64 11.37 -2.53 -4.38
C VAL A 64 12.20 -2.22 -5.63
N VAL A 65 13.51 -2.36 -5.50
CA VAL A 65 14.46 -2.22 -6.60
C VAL A 65 15.06 -3.59 -6.91
N ARG A 66 15.27 -3.89 -8.20
CA ARG A 66 15.96 -5.13 -8.58
C ARG A 66 17.42 -5.06 -8.16
N ASP A 67 17.94 -6.15 -7.62
CA ASP A 67 19.36 -6.29 -7.23
C ASP A 67 20.34 -5.84 -8.34
N SER A 68 20.10 -6.27 -9.59
CA SER A 68 20.94 -5.85 -10.72
C SER A 68 20.97 -4.33 -10.91
N VAL A 69 19.85 -3.64 -10.67
CA VAL A 69 19.78 -2.17 -10.79
C VAL A 69 20.50 -1.50 -9.62
N LEU A 70 20.38 -2.04 -8.41
CA LEU A 70 21.12 -1.53 -7.25
C LEU A 70 22.63 -1.64 -7.49
N ARG A 71 23.11 -2.79 -7.95
CA ARG A 71 24.52 -3.04 -8.23
C ARG A 71 25.06 -2.21 -9.40
N ASP A 72 24.33 -2.16 -10.52
CA ASP A 72 24.81 -1.55 -11.76
C ASP A 72 24.57 -0.04 -11.82
N ARG A 73 23.56 0.47 -11.09
CA ARG A 73 23.12 1.88 -11.11
C ARG A 73 22.83 2.43 -9.70
N PRO A 74 23.74 2.27 -8.71
CA PRO A 74 23.47 2.67 -7.32
C PRO A 74 23.24 4.17 -7.16
N GLY A 75 23.82 5.00 -8.03
CA GLY A 75 23.59 6.46 -8.03
C GLY A 75 22.15 6.83 -8.39
N ASP A 76 21.53 6.13 -9.34
CA ASP A 76 20.16 6.40 -9.75
C ASP A 76 19.16 5.94 -8.69
N VAL A 77 19.46 4.84 -8.00
CA VAL A 77 18.66 4.36 -6.86
C VAL A 77 18.66 5.38 -5.72
N ARG A 78 19.84 5.93 -5.38
CA ARG A 78 19.94 7.01 -4.38
C ARG A 78 19.19 8.27 -4.82
N ALA A 79 19.30 8.66 -6.09
CA ALA A 79 18.58 9.82 -6.61
C ALA A 79 17.05 9.63 -6.53
N LEU A 80 16.56 8.41 -6.80
CA LEU A 80 15.14 8.06 -6.66
C LEU A 80 14.66 8.22 -5.21
N ILE A 81 15.41 7.68 -4.24
CA ILE A 81 15.04 7.73 -2.83
C ILE A 81 15.09 9.16 -2.30
N SER A 82 16.16 9.91 -2.60
CA SER A 82 16.24 11.33 -2.23
C SER A 82 15.11 12.16 -2.85
N GLY A 83 14.71 11.84 -4.10
CA GLY A 83 13.56 12.49 -4.74
C GLY A 83 12.24 12.18 -4.03
N TRP A 84 12.06 10.95 -3.56
CA TRP A 84 10.90 10.55 -2.77
C TRP A 84 10.87 11.25 -1.40
N GLU A 85 11.98 11.29 -0.67
CA GLU A 85 12.09 12.00 0.62
C GLU A 85 11.77 13.49 0.47
N GLN A 86 12.30 14.14 -0.57
CA GLN A 86 11.99 15.53 -0.89
C GLN A 86 10.50 15.73 -1.19
N ALA A 87 9.87 14.79 -1.88
CA ALA A 87 8.43 14.85 -2.15
C ALA A 87 7.60 14.69 -0.88
N VAL A 88 7.97 13.76 0.02
CA VAL A 88 7.31 13.58 1.33
C VAL A 88 7.48 14.83 2.20
N GLN A 89 8.69 15.39 2.25
CA GLN A 89 8.94 16.65 2.97
C GLN A 89 8.10 17.80 2.39
N HIS A 90 7.99 17.90 1.07
CA HIS A 90 7.16 18.90 0.43
C HIS A 90 5.67 18.70 0.73
N LEU A 91 5.18 17.46 0.71
CA LEU A 91 3.82 17.11 1.10
C LEU A 91 3.50 17.55 2.54
N ARG A 92 4.43 17.34 3.48
CA ARG A 92 4.29 17.77 4.88
C ARG A 92 4.37 19.30 5.03
N ARG A 93 5.26 19.95 4.28
CA ARG A 93 5.54 21.40 4.38
C ARG A 93 4.45 22.26 3.72
N ASP A 94 3.92 21.81 2.58
CA ASP A 94 2.93 22.54 1.78
C ASP A 94 1.88 21.56 1.21
N PRO A 95 0.98 21.03 2.07
CA PRO A 95 0.00 20.03 1.67
C PRO A 95 -0.97 20.56 0.61
N THR A 96 -1.27 21.86 0.60
CA THR A 96 -2.15 22.49 -0.40
C THR A 96 -1.51 22.49 -1.78
N ASP A 97 -0.24 22.88 -1.90
CA ASP A 97 0.50 22.81 -3.16
C ASP A 97 0.69 21.37 -3.64
N ALA A 98 1.04 20.46 -2.72
CA ALA A 98 1.19 19.05 -3.02
C ALA A 98 -0.12 18.43 -3.53
N ALA A 99 -1.24 18.69 -2.87
CA ALA A 99 -2.57 18.22 -3.29
C ALA A 99 -2.94 18.73 -4.67
N ARG A 100 -2.69 20.01 -4.98
CA ARG A 100 -2.94 20.58 -6.31
C ARG A 100 -2.14 19.88 -7.41
N ARG A 101 -0.89 19.48 -7.12
CA ARG A 101 -0.03 18.76 -8.08
C ARG A 101 -0.47 17.32 -8.28
N MET A 102 -0.76 16.62 -7.19
CA MET A 102 -1.05 15.18 -7.22
C MET A 102 -2.48 14.86 -7.65
N ALA A 103 -3.45 15.72 -7.36
CA ALA A 103 -4.85 15.53 -7.72
C ALA A 103 -5.05 15.15 -9.20
N THR A 104 -4.34 15.80 -10.12
CA THR A 104 -4.43 15.48 -11.56
C THR A 104 -3.90 14.07 -11.86
N ARG A 105 -2.82 13.66 -11.22
CA ARG A 105 -2.19 12.34 -11.40
C ARG A 105 -3.08 11.22 -10.87
N GLU A 106 -3.78 11.49 -9.76
CA GLU A 106 -4.69 10.58 -9.07
C GLU A 106 -6.13 10.64 -9.57
N GLN A 107 -6.44 11.53 -10.52
CA GLN A 107 -7.78 11.74 -11.07
C GLN A 107 -8.82 12.12 -9.99
N MET A 108 -8.38 12.97 -9.06
CA MET A 108 -9.16 13.51 -7.94
C MET A 108 -9.20 15.04 -8.01
N THR A 109 -10.04 15.69 -7.21
CA THR A 109 -9.85 17.10 -6.84
C THR A 109 -8.74 17.24 -5.78
N PRO A 110 -8.16 18.44 -5.58
CA PRO A 110 -7.20 18.68 -4.49
C PRO A 110 -7.78 18.36 -3.11
N GLU A 111 -9.06 18.64 -2.89
CA GLU A 111 -9.76 18.37 -1.62
C GLU A 111 -9.92 16.86 -1.40
N GLU A 112 -10.31 16.12 -2.43
CA GLU A 112 -10.41 14.66 -2.39
C GLU A 112 -9.04 14.02 -2.13
N PHE A 113 -7.98 14.52 -2.78
CA PHE A 113 -6.62 14.04 -2.55
C PHE A 113 -6.18 14.33 -1.10
N ALA A 114 -6.41 15.53 -0.59
CA ALA A 114 -6.05 15.89 0.78
C ALA A 114 -6.77 14.96 1.79
N ALA A 115 -8.07 14.73 1.62
CA ALA A 115 -8.83 13.82 2.46
C ALA A 115 -8.34 12.36 2.34
N ALA A 116 -7.95 11.91 1.15
CA ALA A 116 -7.36 10.58 0.96
C ALA A 116 -6.01 10.44 1.67
N GLN A 117 -5.18 11.50 1.70
CA GLN A 117 -3.89 11.48 2.39
C GLN A 117 -4.02 11.34 3.91
N GLU A 118 -5.11 11.85 4.51
CA GLU A 118 -5.37 11.68 5.96
C GLU A 118 -5.63 10.21 6.35
N LEU A 119 -5.91 9.34 5.38
CA LEU A 119 -6.10 7.90 5.60
C LEU A 119 -4.79 7.11 5.55
N LEU A 120 -3.67 7.77 5.22
CA LEU A 120 -2.36 7.15 5.07
C LEU A 120 -1.44 7.56 6.20
N GLU A 121 -0.64 6.61 6.66
CA GLU A 121 0.47 6.87 7.55
C GLU A 121 1.77 6.79 6.73
N ILE A 122 2.45 7.92 6.59
CA ILE A 122 3.80 7.96 6.00
C ILE A 122 4.78 8.01 7.18
N PRO A 123 5.57 6.93 7.41
CA PRO A 123 6.51 6.88 8.51
C PRO A 123 7.44 8.10 8.55
N ASP A 124 7.79 8.54 9.75
CA ASP A 124 8.94 9.41 9.96
C ASP A 124 10.21 8.56 10.13
N ALA A 125 11.34 9.18 10.48
CA ALA A 125 12.60 8.46 10.59
C ALA A 125 12.55 7.32 11.63
N GLU A 126 11.85 7.52 12.76
CA GLU A 126 11.70 6.48 13.79
C GLU A 126 10.81 5.34 13.29
N GLY A 127 9.72 5.67 12.59
CA GLY A 127 8.88 4.67 11.94
C GLY A 127 9.61 3.88 10.85
N GLU A 128 10.44 4.54 10.04
CA GLU A 128 11.28 3.88 9.03
C GLU A 128 12.28 2.92 9.67
N ASP A 129 12.97 3.32 10.73
CA ASP A 129 13.87 2.46 11.50
C ASP A 129 13.13 1.22 12.02
N ALA A 130 11.90 1.38 12.53
CA ALA A 130 11.10 0.24 12.99
C ALA A 130 10.72 -0.76 11.87
N PHE A 131 10.60 -0.28 10.62
CA PHE A 131 10.31 -1.15 9.47
C PHE A 131 11.51 -1.95 9.00
N PHE A 132 12.71 -1.38 9.06
CA PHE A 132 13.90 -1.96 8.43
C PHE A 132 14.95 -2.51 9.41
N ASP A 133 14.99 -2.00 10.63
CA ASP A 133 16.03 -2.30 11.61
C ASP A 133 15.49 -3.08 12.84
N GLY A 134 16.38 -3.43 13.76
CA GLY A 134 16.07 -4.18 14.99
C GLY A 134 16.15 -5.70 14.85
N GLU A 135 15.92 -6.41 15.96
CA GLU A 135 15.94 -7.89 15.98
C GLU A 135 14.76 -8.50 15.19
N HIS A 136 13.62 -7.79 15.15
CA HIS A 136 12.42 -8.18 14.44
C HIS A 136 11.85 -6.98 13.65
N PRO A 137 12.41 -6.66 12.48
CA PRO A 137 11.91 -5.57 11.65
C PRO A 137 10.42 -5.76 11.34
N ALA A 138 9.63 -4.69 11.46
CA ALA A 138 8.18 -4.78 11.28
C ALA A 138 7.81 -5.29 9.87
N LEU A 139 8.57 -4.90 8.84
CA LEU A 139 8.35 -5.38 7.48
C LEU A 139 8.50 -6.90 7.36
N LEU A 140 9.51 -7.48 8.03
CA LEU A 140 9.73 -8.93 8.00
C LEU A 140 8.59 -9.67 8.71
N THR A 141 8.16 -9.17 9.87
CA THR A 141 7.02 -9.73 10.62
C THR A 141 5.74 -9.75 9.78
N THR A 142 5.46 -8.65 9.08
CA THR A 142 4.30 -8.54 8.18
C THR A 142 4.44 -9.46 6.97
N ALA A 143 5.62 -9.52 6.34
CA ALA A 143 5.88 -10.37 5.18
C ALA A 143 5.72 -11.86 5.53
N GLU A 144 6.23 -12.30 6.68
CA GLU A 144 6.10 -13.68 7.17
C GLU A 144 4.64 -14.03 7.46
N SER A 145 3.90 -13.13 8.12
CA SER A 145 2.47 -13.31 8.39
C SER A 145 1.65 -13.43 7.11
N LEU A 146 1.91 -12.55 6.13
CA LEU A 146 1.27 -12.59 4.81
C LEU A 146 1.61 -13.89 4.07
N GLN A 147 2.88 -14.31 4.09
CA GLN A 147 3.31 -15.57 3.50
C GLN A 147 2.56 -16.77 4.09
N GLN A 148 2.36 -16.83 5.41
CA GLN A 148 1.57 -17.91 6.03
C GLN A 148 0.12 -17.93 5.55
N VAL A 149 -0.48 -16.77 5.30
CA VAL A 149 -1.81 -16.68 4.67
C VAL A 149 -1.74 -17.18 3.23
N MET A 150 -0.78 -16.71 2.44
CA MET A 150 -0.64 -17.07 1.02
C MET A 150 -0.41 -18.56 0.81
N LEU A 151 0.44 -19.21 1.64
CA LEU A 151 0.66 -20.65 1.61
C LEU A 151 -0.62 -21.44 1.93
N ARG A 152 -1.32 -21.05 3.00
CA ARG A 152 -2.60 -21.67 3.37
C ARG A 152 -3.66 -21.53 2.28
N GLN A 153 -3.67 -20.40 1.58
CA GLN A 153 -4.59 -20.12 0.46
C GLN A 153 -4.08 -20.64 -0.89
N ARG A 154 -2.90 -21.27 -0.96
CA ARG A 154 -2.25 -21.74 -2.19
C ARG A 154 -2.01 -20.64 -3.23
N LEU A 155 -1.72 -19.43 -2.74
CA LEU A 155 -1.21 -18.31 -3.54
C LEU A 155 0.32 -18.33 -3.66
N LEU A 156 0.99 -19.09 -2.77
CA LEU A 156 2.38 -19.47 -2.88
C LEU A 156 2.49 -21.00 -2.83
N ASP A 157 3.38 -21.56 -3.64
CA ASP A 157 3.63 -23.01 -3.69
C ASP A 157 4.58 -23.47 -2.57
N LYS A 158 5.47 -22.59 -2.13
CA LYS A 158 6.51 -22.87 -1.14
C LYS A 158 6.91 -21.61 -0.39
N HIS A 159 7.60 -21.81 0.72
CA HIS A 159 8.21 -20.74 1.48
C HIS A 159 9.25 -19.98 0.64
N VAL A 160 9.25 -18.67 0.79
CA VAL A 160 10.17 -17.68 0.23
C VAL A 160 10.91 -17.06 1.41
N ASP A 161 12.20 -16.82 1.23
CA ASP A 161 12.99 -16.09 2.21
C ASP A 161 12.59 -14.61 2.19
N ALA A 162 11.89 -14.17 3.23
CA ALA A 162 11.42 -12.79 3.33
C ALA A 162 12.54 -11.81 3.74
N THR A 163 13.69 -12.31 4.23
CA THR A 163 14.85 -11.46 4.57
C THR A 163 15.43 -10.77 3.33
N LEU A 164 15.19 -11.32 2.14
CA LEU A 164 15.56 -10.72 0.85
C LEU A 164 14.93 -9.33 0.63
N LEU A 165 13.83 -9.00 1.31
CA LEU A 165 13.23 -7.66 1.25
C LEU A 165 14.07 -6.59 1.95
N LEU A 166 14.98 -7.00 2.83
CA LEU A 166 15.87 -6.11 3.58
C LEU A 166 17.28 -6.02 2.97
N GLU A 167 17.58 -6.85 1.98
CA GLU A 167 18.88 -6.83 1.30
C GLU A 167 19.09 -5.48 0.58
N GLY A 168 20.30 -4.92 0.74
CA GLY A 168 20.67 -3.64 0.13
C GLY A 168 20.11 -2.39 0.84
N VAL A 169 19.20 -2.53 1.81
CA VAL A 169 18.64 -1.38 2.55
C VAL A 169 19.76 -0.58 3.25
N ALA A 170 20.67 -1.26 3.95
CA ALA A 170 21.81 -0.61 4.61
C ALA A 170 22.76 0.10 3.62
N GLU A 171 22.97 -0.48 2.44
CA GLU A 171 23.84 0.10 1.40
C GLU A 171 23.32 1.46 0.94
N VAL A 172 21.99 1.58 0.83
CA VAL A 172 21.35 2.79 0.35
C VAL A 172 21.16 3.84 1.44
N ARG A 173 20.95 3.43 2.70
CA ARG A 173 20.74 4.34 3.85
C ARG A 173 22.04 4.91 4.45
N SER A 174 23.19 4.27 4.21
CA SER A 174 24.46 4.59 4.91
C SER A 174 25.21 5.87 4.50
N LYS A 175 24.67 6.78 3.66
CA LYS A 175 25.41 7.99 3.20
C LYS A 175 24.54 9.20 2.90
#